data_AF-A0AAV5QZ02-F1
#
_entry.id   AF-A0AAV5QZ02-F1
#
_cell.length_a   1.000
_cell.length_b   1.000
_cell.length_c   1.000
_cell.angle_alpha   90.00
_cell.angle_beta   90.00
_cell.angle_gamma   90.00
#
_symmetry.space_group_name_H-M   'P 1'
#
loop_
_entity.id
_entity.type
_entity.pdbx_description
1 polymer ?
#
loop_
_entity_poly.entity_id
_entity_poly.type
_entity_poly.pdbx_seq_one_letter_code
_entity_poly.pdbx_strand_id
1 'polypeptide(L)'
;MTIGIEDFKKLIQGFEKPLLTPKEANGLTYSIIELLMKDNCTVELLKLLSRYLSKSAYENIIEERIIGHWCGYPICNIQNDKIRDEVKFNKIAEKFALKSYYSTRYCCKDHYLKSEFYRRQLSEDALFMRIELDKQWFSEGSIENDIRVLE
;
A
#
# COMPACT_ATOMS: atom_id res chain seq x y z
N MET A 1 6.34 14.85 -0.40
CA MET A 1 7.46 14.43 -1.29
C MET A 1 6.96 13.22 -2.07
N THR A 2 7.33 13.05 -3.34
CA THR A 2 6.94 11.84 -4.08
C THR A 2 8.04 10.79 -3.92
N ILE A 3 7.73 9.68 -3.28
CA ILE A 3 8.64 8.57 -3.02
C ILE A 3 8.79 7.70 -4.28
N GLY A 4 10.05 7.46 -4.67
CA GLY A 4 10.40 6.62 -5.81
C GLY A 4 11.07 5.29 -5.43
N ILE A 5 11.40 4.50 -6.44
CA ILE A 5 12.15 3.23 -6.29
C ILE A 5 13.48 3.45 -5.55
N GLU A 6 14.19 4.54 -5.84
CA GLU A 6 15.49 4.83 -5.22
C GLU A 6 15.38 5.08 -3.71
N ASP A 7 14.27 5.64 -3.24
CA ASP A 7 14.04 5.83 -1.80
C ASP A 7 13.75 4.49 -1.12
N PHE A 8 12.95 3.64 -1.77
CA PHE A 8 12.69 2.30 -1.29
C PHE A 8 13.94 1.41 -1.30
N LYS A 9 14.83 1.58 -2.27
CA LYS A 9 16.12 0.88 -2.33
C LYS A 9 17.00 1.17 -1.12
N LYS A 10 16.96 2.39 -0.58
CA LYS A 10 17.67 2.73 0.67
C LYS A 10 17.02 2.03 1.87
N LEU A 11 15.69 1.93 1.88
CA LEU A 11 14.93 1.32 2.96
C LEU A 11 15.16 -0.20 3.05
N ILE A 12 15.22 -0.90 1.91
CA ILE A 12 15.39 -2.35 1.87
C ILE A 12 16.82 -2.82 2.13
N GLN A 13 17.79 -1.90 2.24
CA GLN A 13 19.18 -2.24 2.47
C GLN A 13 19.32 -3.11 3.74
N GLY A 14 19.88 -4.31 3.60
CA GLY A 14 19.99 -5.30 4.69
C GLY A 14 18.87 -6.34 4.75
N PHE A 15 17.82 -6.21 3.92
CA PHE A 15 16.78 -7.22 3.71
C PHE A 15 16.92 -7.97 2.36
N GLU A 16 18.03 -7.77 1.66
CA GLU A 16 18.36 -8.36 0.36
C GLU A 16 18.72 -9.84 0.48
N LYS A 17 17.71 -10.66 0.75
CA LYS A 17 17.85 -12.11 0.89
C LYS A 17 16.60 -12.82 0.39
N PRO A 18 16.72 -14.10 -0.03
CA PRO A 18 15.61 -14.81 -0.66
C PRO A 18 14.42 -15.04 0.26
N LEU A 19 14.65 -15.11 1.57
CA LEU A 19 13.63 -15.37 2.59
C LEU A 19 13.89 -14.49 3.82
N LEU A 20 12.83 -13.89 4.34
CA LEU A 20 12.87 -13.10 5.57
C LEU A 20 12.39 -13.95 6.76
N THR A 21 13.02 -13.77 7.91
CA THR A 21 12.42 -14.26 9.16
C THR A 21 11.14 -13.48 9.48
N PRO A 22 10.20 -14.03 10.28
CA PRO A 22 9.00 -13.29 10.68
C PRO A 22 9.30 -11.91 11.30
N LYS A 23 10.37 -11.80 12.09
CA LYS A 23 10.81 -10.54 12.69
C LYS A 23 11.22 -9.51 11.63
N GLU A 24 11.99 -9.93 10.64
CA GLU A 24 12.49 -9.06 9.58
C GLU A 24 11.37 -8.65 8.61
N ALA A 25 10.50 -9.59 8.25
CA ALA A 25 9.34 -9.32 7.42
C ALA A 25 8.39 -8.30 8.08
N ASN A 26 8.14 -8.46 9.38
CA ASN A 26 7.34 -7.48 10.13
C ASN A 26 8.05 -6.12 10.17
N GLY A 27 9.36 -6.09 10.46
CA GLY A 27 10.14 -4.86 10.45
C GLY A 27 10.07 -4.12 9.11
N LEU A 28 10.29 -4.83 7.99
CA LEU A 28 10.19 -4.26 6.65
C LEU A 28 8.77 -3.76 6.34
N THR A 29 7.74 -4.50 6.76
CA THR A 29 6.34 -4.08 6.60
C THR A 29 6.08 -2.77 7.33
N TYR A 30 6.54 -2.62 8.57
CA TYR A 30 6.41 -1.36 9.32
C TYR A 30 7.15 -0.21 8.64
N SER A 31 8.38 -0.43 8.17
CA SER A 31 9.14 0.60 7.46
C SER A 31 8.45 1.05 6.17
N ILE A 32 7.80 0.14 5.43
CA ILE A 32 6.98 0.49 4.25
C ILE A 32 5.76 1.34 4.65
N ILE A 33 5.09 1.00 5.75
CA ILE A 33 3.95 1.77 6.25
C ILE A 33 4.40 3.19 6.60
N GLU A 34 5.48 3.35 7.35
CA GLU A 34 6.05 4.66 7.70
C GLU A 34 6.46 5.47 6.46
N LEU A 35 7.00 4.81 5.43
CA LEU A 35 7.38 5.46 4.17
C LEU A 35 6.15 6.05 3.44
N LEU A 36 4.98 5.41 3.55
CA LEU A 36 3.79 5.77 2.78
C LEU A 36 2.64 6.37 3.59
N MET A 37 2.75 6.50 4.91
CA MET A 37 1.67 7.05 5.74
C MET A 37 1.41 8.56 5.49
N LYS A 38 2.40 9.28 4.96
CA LYS A 38 2.34 10.73 4.72
C LYS A 38 2.60 11.08 3.27
N ASP A 39 3.68 10.53 2.73
CA ASP A 39 4.16 10.91 1.41
C ASP A 39 3.47 10.08 0.33
N ASN A 40 3.32 10.64 -0.87
CA ASN A 40 2.75 9.93 -2.01
C ASN A 40 3.85 9.16 -2.74
N CYS A 41 3.52 8.11 -3.49
CA CYS A 41 4.47 7.32 -4.26
C CYS A 41 4.26 7.39 -5.78
N THR A 42 5.30 7.04 -6.52
CA THR A 42 5.23 6.79 -7.97
C THR A 42 4.45 5.51 -8.28
N VAL A 43 3.93 5.41 -9.51
CA VAL A 43 3.21 4.21 -9.97
C VAL A 43 4.14 2.99 -9.98
N GLU A 44 5.38 3.19 -10.40
CA GLU A 44 6.42 2.16 -10.46
C GLU A 44 6.73 1.64 -9.07
N LEU A 45 6.89 2.52 -8.07
CA LEU A 45 7.07 2.08 -6.70
C LEU A 45 5.85 1.31 -6.18
N LEU A 46 4.63 1.79 -6.45
CA LEU A 46 3.43 1.07 -6.00
C LEU A 46 3.36 -0.34 -6.61
N LYS A 47 3.69 -0.51 -7.90
CA LYS A 47 3.79 -1.83 -8.53
C LYS A 47 4.83 -2.70 -7.82
N LEU A 48 6.02 -2.17 -7.58
CA LEU A 48 7.09 -2.89 -6.87
C LEU A 48 6.66 -3.37 -5.48
N LEU A 49 5.97 -2.50 -4.72
CA LEU A 49 5.53 -2.81 -3.36
C LEU A 49 4.52 -3.95 -3.28
N SER A 50 3.87 -4.34 -4.37
CA SER A 50 3.03 -5.54 -4.42
C SER A 50 3.79 -6.81 -4.02
N ARG A 51 5.10 -6.85 -4.29
CA ARG A 51 6.01 -7.92 -3.89
C ARG A 51 6.19 -8.01 -2.37
N TYR A 52 6.04 -6.90 -1.67
CA TYR A 52 6.29 -6.82 -0.23
C TYR A 52 5.00 -6.69 0.61
N LEU A 53 3.89 -6.29 0.00
CA LEU A 53 2.63 -6.02 0.70
C LEU A 53 1.65 -7.19 0.59
N SER A 54 1.04 -7.53 1.72
CA SER A 54 -0.23 -8.26 1.75
C SER A 54 -1.41 -7.29 1.65
N LYS A 55 -2.62 -7.81 1.43
CA LYS A 55 -3.84 -6.99 1.47
C LYS A 55 -3.99 -6.26 2.81
N SER A 56 -3.77 -6.96 3.91
CA SER A 56 -3.80 -6.38 5.26
C SER A 56 -2.72 -5.32 5.47
N ALA A 57 -1.49 -5.55 4.98
CA ALA A 57 -0.44 -4.53 5.07
C ALA A 57 -0.79 -3.25 4.29
N TYR A 58 -1.41 -3.38 3.12
CA TYR A 58 -1.89 -2.24 2.35
C TYR A 58 -3.07 -1.52 3.02
N GLU A 59 -3.97 -2.25 3.68
CA GLU A 59 -5.05 -1.66 4.49
C GLU A 59 -4.48 -0.83 5.64
N ASN A 60 -3.43 -1.30 6.32
CA ASN A 60 -2.75 -0.53 7.36
C ASN A 60 -2.15 0.78 6.79
N ILE A 61 -1.58 0.76 5.59
CA ILE A 61 -1.11 2.00 4.92
C ILE A 61 -2.28 2.98 4.73
N ILE A 62 -3.42 2.49 4.23
CA ILE A 62 -4.61 3.32 4.04
C ILE A 62 -5.06 3.92 5.38
N GLU A 63 -5.12 3.13 6.44
CA GLU A 63 -5.53 3.57 7.77
C GLU A 63 -4.61 4.66 8.33
N GLU A 64 -3.29 4.46 8.29
CA GLU A 64 -2.32 5.45 8.75
C GLU A 64 -2.40 6.76 7.95
N ARG A 65 -2.64 6.66 6.63
CA ARG A 65 -2.88 7.85 5.80
C ARG A 65 -4.13 8.61 6.23
N ILE A 66 -5.22 7.91 6.53
CA ILE A 66 -6.47 8.52 6.98
C ILE A 66 -6.30 9.18 8.35
N ILE A 67 -5.53 8.57 9.26
CA ILE A 67 -5.16 9.17 10.55
C ILE A 67 -4.44 10.50 10.33
N GLY A 68 -3.58 10.59 9.31
CA GLY A 68 -2.91 11.83 8.90
C GLY A 68 -3.75 12.77 8.02
N HIS A 69 -5.04 12.51 7.84
CA HIS A 69 -5.94 13.25 6.94
C HIS A 69 -5.56 13.21 5.44
N TRP A 70 -4.74 12.23 5.03
CA TRP A 70 -4.35 12.01 3.65
C TRP A 70 -5.31 11.06 2.94
N CYS A 71 -5.52 11.28 1.65
CA CYS A 71 -6.23 10.33 0.80
C CYS A 71 -5.59 8.93 0.91
N GLY A 72 -6.41 7.91 1.19
CA GLY A 72 -5.95 6.54 1.40
C GLY A 72 -5.21 5.93 0.21
N TYR A 73 -5.42 6.42 -1.01
CA TYR A 73 -4.71 5.96 -2.20
C TYR A 73 -3.26 6.48 -2.21
N PRO A 74 -2.22 5.61 -2.14
CA PRO A 74 -0.84 6.07 -1.90
C PRO A 74 -0.18 6.88 -3.02
N ILE A 75 -0.74 6.91 -4.23
CA ILE A 75 -0.25 7.80 -5.31
C ILE A 75 -0.78 9.23 -5.14
N CYS A 76 -1.90 9.40 -4.42
CA CYS A 76 -2.50 10.71 -4.21
C CYS A 76 -1.77 11.51 -3.12
N ASN A 77 -1.60 12.81 -3.32
CA ASN A 77 -1.02 13.74 -2.35
C ASN A 77 -2.05 14.73 -1.77
N ILE A 78 -3.34 14.43 -1.86
CA ILE A 78 -4.40 15.30 -1.34
C ILE A 78 -4.57 15.01 0.14
N GLN A 79 -4.38 16.05 0.96
CA GLN A 79 -4.78 16.10 2.36
C GLN A 79 -6.13 16.83 2.46
N ASN A 80 -7.04 16.35 3.30
CA ASN A 80 -8.36 16.96 3.46
C ASN A 80 -8.95 16.61 4.83
N ASP A 81 -9.40 17.61 5.59
CA ASP A 81 -10.00 17.41 6.91
C ASP A 81 -11.26 16.55 6.91
N LYS A 82 -11.93 16.40 5.76
CA LYS A 82 -13.06 15.46 5.58
C LYS A 82 -12.62 14.00 5.60
N ILE A 83 -11.35 13.74 5.31
CA ILE A 83 -10.74 12.42 5.44
C ILE A 83 -10.38 12.26 6.90
N ARG A 84 -11.20 11.54 7.62
CA ARG A 84 -11.08 11.34 9.06
C ARG A 84 -11.84 10.08 9.41
N ASP A 85 -11.28 9.32 10.33
CA ASP A 85 -11.90 8.09 10.81
C ASP A 85 -13.02 8.41 11.82
N GLU A 86 -14.02 9.18 11.37
CA GLU A 86 -15.22 9.48 12.17
C GLU A 86 -16.22 8.32 12.14
N VAL A 87 -16.11 7.45 11.15
CA VAL A 87 -16.94 6.26 11.02
C VAL A 87 -16.25 5.14 11.77
N LYS A 88 -16.34 5.15 13.12
CA LYS A 88 -16.08 3.94 13.91
C LYS A 88 -16.87 2.79 13.29
N PHE A 89 -16.15 1.94 12.54
CA PHE A 89 -16.57 0.67 11.92
C PHE A 89 -18.07 0.42 11.85
N ASN A 90 -18.79 1.16 10.98
CA ASN A 90 -20.03 0.60 10.47
C ASN A 90 -19.66 -0.41 9.38
N LYS A 91 -19.37 -1.66 9.78
CA LYS A 91 -19.03 -2.78 8.87
C LYS A 91 -20.07 -2.97 7.76
N ILE A 92 -21.29 -2.50 7.97
CA ILE A 92 -22.36 -2.47 6.95
C ILE A 92 -22.01 -1.46 5.87
N ALA A 93 -21.58 -0.25 6.22
CA ALA A 93 -21.21 0.79 5.26
C ALA A 93 -20.03 0.38 4.38
N GLU A 94 -19.05 -0.33 4.96
CA GLU A 94 -17.95 -0.96 4.23
C GLU A 94 -18.43 -2.05 3.27
N LYS A 95 -19.21 -3.02 3.79
CA LYS A 95 -19.72 -4.15 2.99
C LYS A 95 -20.55 -3.70 1.79
N PHE A 96 -21.29 -2.60 1.93
CA PHE A 96 -22.13 -2.05 0.87
C PHE A 96 -21.46 -0.91 0.08
N ALA A 97 -20.16 -0.64 0.30
CA ALA A 97 -19.40 0.42 -0.37
C ALA A 97 -20.17 1.76 -0.42
N LEU A 98 -20.83 2.11 0.70
CA LEU A 98 -21.69 3.28 0.77
C LEU A 98 -20.89 4.55 0.49
N LYS A 99 -21.55 5.57 -0.06
CA LYS A 99 -20.92 6.85 -0.36
C LYS A 99 -20.18 7.45 0.84
N SER A 100 -20.75 7.29 2.03
CA SER A 100 -20.16 7.72 3.29
C SER A 100 -18.82 7.02 3.61
N TYR A 101 -18.64 5.76 3.19
CA TYR A 101 -17.44 4.97 3.48
C TYR A 101 -16.23 5.47 2.68
N TYR A 102 -16.36 5.65 1.36
CA TYR A 102 -15.20 6.13 0.59
C TYR A 102 -14.95 7.63 0.78
N SER A 103 -15.98 8.44 1.07
CA SER A 103 -15.82 9.90 1.23
C SER A 103 -15.01 10.32 2.45
N THR A 104 -14.91 9.46 3.47
CA THR A 104 -14.13 9.71 4.69
C THR A 104 -12.74 9.09 4.64
N ARG A 105 -12.44 8.27 3.63
CA ARG A 105 -11.16 7.55 3.46
C ARG A 105 -10.37 8.03 2.23
N TYR A 106 -11.05 8.58 1.23
CA TYR A 106 -10.48 8.99 -0.05
C TYR A 106 -11.01 10.38 -0.45
N CYS A 107 -10.22 11.14 -1.20
CA CYS A 107 -10.64 12.46 -1.68
C CYS A 107 -11.74 12.39 -2.75
N CYS A 108 -11.86 11.28 -3.48
CA CYS A 108 -12.87 11.06 -4.50
C CYS A 108 -13.18 9.57 -4.69
N LYS A 109 -14.30 9.28 -5.38
CA LYS A 109 -14.70 7.90 -5.72
C LYS A 109 -13.69 7.20 -6.61
N ASP A 110 -13.05 7.95 -7.51
CA ASP A 110 -12.07 7.40 -8.45
C ASP A 110 -10.86 6.81 -7.71
N HIS A 111 -10.24 7.55 -6.80
CA HIS A 111 -9.12 7.03 -5.98
C HIS A 111 -9.52 5.85 -5.10
N TYR A 112 -10.76 5.81 -4.60
CA TYR A 112 -11.27 4.62 -3.91
C TYR A 112 -11.25 3.38 -4.82
N LEU A 113 -11.78 3.50 -6.05
CA LEU A 113 -11.81 2.41 -7.02
C LEU A 113 -10.40 1.97 -7.42
N LYS A 114 -9.48 2.92 -7.65
CA LYS A 114 -8.07 2.66 -7.98
C LYS A 114 -7.34 1.94 -6.85
N SER A 115 -7.55 2.39 -5.61
CA SER A 115 -6.99 1.77 -4.41
C SER A 115 -7.51 0.34 -4.21
N GLU A 116 -8.83 0.13 -4.33
CA GLU A 116 -9.43 -1.20 -4.22
C GLU A 116 -8.99 -2.13 -5.34
N PHE A 117 -8.85 -1.62 -6.57
CA PHE A 117 -8.36 -2.39 -7.70
C PHE A 117 -6.93 -2.89 -7.48
N TYR A 118 -6.05 -2.02 -6.98
CA TYR A 118 -4.69 -2.43 -6.59
C TYR A 118 -4.71 -3.45 -5.44
N ARG A 119 -5.45 -3.18 -4.36
CA ARG A 119 -5.54 -4.07 -3.18
C ARG A 119 -5.95 -5.49 -3.55
N ARG A 120 -6.93 -5.65 -4.45
CA ARG A 120 -7.44 -6.97 -4.86
C ARG A 120 -6.39 -7.86 -5.55
N GLN A 121 -5.34 -7.27 -6.12
CA GLN A 121 -4.26 -7.99 -6.80
C GLN A 121 -3.16 -8.44 -5.82
N LEU A 122 -3.14 -7.94 -4.58
CA LEU A 122 -2.13 -8.30 -3.59
C LEU A 122 -2.40 -9.69 -3.01
N SER A 123 -1.33 -10.38 -2.59
CA SER A 123 -1.45 -11.66 -1.88
C SER A 123 -2.06 -11.47 -0.49
N GLU A 124 -2.79 -12.48 -0.02
CA GLU A 124 -3.22 -12.58 1.38
C GLU A 124 -2.07 -13.07 2.28
N ASP A 125 -1.08 -13.75 1.71
CA ASP A 125 0.00 -14.38 2.45
C ASP A 125 0.94 -13.35 3.09
N ALA A 126 1.39 -13.69 4.28
CA ALA A 126 2.37 -12.91 5.02
C ALA A 126 3.70 -12.81 4.27
N LEU A 127 4.40 -11.69 4.43
CA LEU A 127 5.64 -11.41 3.71
C LEU A 127 6.74 -12.45 3.94
N PHE A 128 6.87 -12.99 5.15
CA PHE A 128 7.89 -14.01 5.46
C PHE A 128 7.70 -15.34 4.72
N MET A 129 6.51 -15.60 4.16
CA MET A 129 6.22 -16.79 3.36
C MET A 129 6.67 -16.64 1.89
N ARG A 130 7.06 -15.43 1.47
CA ARG A 130 7.44 -15.14 0.09
C ARG A 130 8.90 -15.48 -0.14
N ILE A 131 9.14 -16.28 -1.18
CA ILE A 131 10.48 -16.67 -1.63
C ILE A 131 11.01 -15.66 -2.66
N GLU A 132 12.33 -15.71 -2.90
CA GLU A 132 13.03 -15.02 -3.98
C GLU A 132 12.89 -13.48 -3.94
N LEU A 133 12.81 -12.91 -2.73
CA LEU A 133 12.70 -11.46 -2.51
C LEU A 133 13.95 -10.66 -2.93
N ASP A 134 15.08 -11.34 -3.10
CA ASP A 134 16.38 -10.82 -3.56
C ASP A 134 16.50 -10.74 -5.09
N LYS A 135 15.56 -11.32 -5.85
CA LYS A 135 15.59 -11.23 -7.31
C LYS A 135 15.48 -9.78 -7.79
N GLN A 136 16.17 -9.49 -8.89
CA GLN A 136 16.11 -8.19 -9.55
C GLN A 136 14.65 -7.77 -9.80
N TRP A 137 14.35 -6.52 -9.43
CA TRP A 137 13.05 -5.90 -9.65
C TRP A 137 12.78 -5.71 -11.15
N PHE A 138 11.50 -5.86 -11.53
CA PHE A 138 11.01 -5.75 -12.90
C PHE A 138 11.69 -6.69 -13.90
N SER A 139 12.25 -7.80 -13.40
CA SER A 139 12.74 -8.90 -14.25
C SER A 139 11.58 -9.65 -14.91
N GLU A 140 11.86 -10.35 -16.00
CA GLU A 140 10.85 -11.13 -16.72
C GLU A 140 10.17 -12.15 -15.79
N GLY A 141 8.84 -12.16 -15.80
CA GLY A 141 8.03 -13.03 -14.94
C GLY A 141 7.91 -12.58 -13.48
N SER A 142 8.40 -11.40 -13.12
CA SER A 142 8.22 -10.88 -11.77
C SER A 142 6.79 -10.39 -11.51
N ILE A 143 6.29 -10.60 -10.30
CA ILE A 143 4.89 -10.29 -9.95
C ILE A 143 4.54 -8.81 -10.12
N GLU A 144 5.47 -7.90 -9.87
CA GLU A 144 5.23 -6.46 -10.04
C GLU A 144 5.01 -6.03 -11.50
N ASN A 145 5.46 -6.83 -12.49
CA ASN A 145 5.19 -6.58 -13.90
C ASN A 145 3.73 -6.89 -14.28
N ASP A 146 3.10 -7.82 -13.56
CA ASP A 146 1.70 -8.22 -13.78
C ASP A 146 0.70 -7.30 -13.09
N ILE A 147 1.13 -6.55 -12.07
CA ILE A 147 0.27 -5.58 -11.39
C ILE A 147 -0.18 -4.48 -12.36
N ARG A 148 -1.49 -4.23 -12.34
CA ARG A 148 -2.14 -3.14 -13.04
C ARG A 148 -2.55 -2.07 -12.05
N VAL A 149 -2.18 -0.83 -12.34
CA VAL A 149 -2.63 0.36 -11.61
C VAL A 149 -3.49 1.15 -12.59
N LEU A 150 -4.71 1.49 -12.20
CA LEU A 150 -5.64 2.23 -13.03
C LEU A 150 -5.22 3.71 -13.10
N GLU A 151 -5.21 4.27 -14.31
CA GLU A 151 -4.88 5.69 -14.59
C GLU A 151 -5.98 6.66 -14.20
#